data_AF-A0A4R5KMP9-F1
#
_entry.id   AF-A0A4R5KMP9-F1
#
_cell.length_a   1.000
_cell.length_b   1.000
_cell.length_c   1.000
_cell.angle_alpha   90.00
_cell.angle_beta   90.00
_cell.angle_gamma   90.00
#
_symmetry.space_group_name_H-M   'P 1'
#
loop_
_entity.id
_entity.type
_entity.pdbx_description
1 polymer ?
#
loop_
_entity_poly.entity_id
_entity_poly.type
_entity_poly.pdbx_seq_one_letter_code
_entity_poly.pdbx_strand_id
1 'polypeptide(L)'
;MIRETRYVALWSVPFIFIMLITGCNHAPNVAMQGTAPGHTPVVADVPADPVNKQVSPPTVIPAEKEPAAVNPNDKVSLASAPHDNTPEDAAAADGKPAQPAKPKIDIQDPFNQAKPTLLGLTLKSTVETVTAKYGKPKEQFVMDDDSDPITVYDYTDFLVGFNKSNLLQFIDIRSSEINPGLNGLKLGQSTNDAYKALGKPDSNTSFVLTYKSTGAVLKLDIDPKSDKVNSIKLFAVE
;
A
#
# COMPACT_ATOMS: atom_id res chain seq x y z
N MET A 1 32.18 10.16 47.16
CA MET A 1 31.06 10.93 47.76
C MET A 1 29.76 10.40 47.18
N ILE A 2 29.05 9.61 47.98
CA ILE A 2 27.76 9.00 47.64
C ILE A 2 26.69 9.98 48.10
N ARG A 3 25.80 10.41 47.19
CA ARG A 3 24.62 11.20 47.54
C ARG A 3 23.38 10.43 47.11
N GLU A 4 22.91 9.63 48.06
CA GLU A 4 21.57 9.09 48.12
C GLU A 4 20.58 10.24 48.32
N THR A 5 19.50 10.27 47.53
CA THR A 5 18.27 10.97 47.93
C THR A 5 17.08 10.07 47.62
N ARG A 6 16.41 9.70 48.71
CA ARG A 6 15.25 8.80 48.78
C ARG A 6 13.95 9.55 48.44
N TYR A 7 13.08 8.84 47.73
CA TYR A 7 11.61 8.73 47.84
C TYR A 7 10.78 9.89 48.42
N VAL A 8 9.77 10.33 47.66
CA VAL A 8 8.43 10.65 48.20
C VAL A 8 7.37 9.99 47.32
N ALA A 9 6.42 9.37 48.00
CA ALA A 9 5.39 8.47 47.52
C ALA A 9 4.12 9.19 47.03
N LEU A 10 3.37 8.45 46.21
CA LEU A 10 1.90 8.37 46.06
C LEU A 10 1.07 9.63 46.37
N TRP A 11 0.29 10.10 45.39
CA TRP A 11 -1.15 10.34 45.57
C TRP A 11 -1.91 9.85 44.33
N SER A 12 -2.56 8.70 44.48
CA SER A 12 -3.51 8.11 43.55
C SER A 12 -4.88 8.78 43.74
N VAL A 13 -5.47 9.34 42.68
CA VAL A 13 -6.86 9.80 42.69
C VAL A 13 -7.66 8.94 41.72
N PRO A 14 -8.51 8.01 42.18
CA PRO A 14 -9.46 7.35 41.32
C PRO A 14 -10.69 8.25 41.13
N PHE A 15 -10.77 8.93 39.98
CA PHE A 15 -12.02 9.56 39.55
C PHE A 15 -12.96 8.46 39.03
N ILE A 16 -13.83 8.00 39.91
CA ILE A 16 -15.00 7.19 39.59
C ILE A 16 -16.00 8.12 38.88
N PHE A 17 -16.07 8.04 37.55
CA PHE A 17 -17.19 8.62 36.78
C PHE A 17 -18.10 7.47 36.33
N ILE A 18 -19.09 7.17 37.17
CA ILE A 18 -20.24 6.35 36.80
C ILE A 18 -21.24 7.29 36.12
N MET A 19 -21.37 7.18 34.80
CA MET A 19 -22.56 7.64 34.10
C MET A 19 -23.18 6.45 33.36
N LEU A 20 -24.15 5.84 34.03
CA LEU A 20 -25.17 4.98 33.46
C LEU A 20 -26.11 5.86 32.65
N ILE A 21 -26.10 5.76 31.33
CA ILE A 21 -27.22 6.22 30.50
C ILE A 21 -27.82 4.99 29.83
N THR A 22 -28.82 4.44 30.51
CA THR A 22 -29.73 3.43 30.02
C THR A 22 -30.69 4.10 29.03
N GLY A 23 -30.57 3.74 27.74
CA GLY A 23 -31.46 4.22 26.68
C GLY A 23 -32.06 3.05 25.91
N CYS A 24 -32.93 2.27 26.55
CA CYS A 24 -33.85 1.38 25.84
C CYS A 24 -35.11 2.18 25.49
N ASN A 25 -35.42 2.35 24.20
CA ASN A 25 -36.80 2.59 23.77
C ASN A 25 -37.21 1.51 22.77
N HIS A 26 -38.13 0.66 23.24
CA HIS A 26 -38.94 -0.30 22.50
C HIS A 26 -39.92 0.47 21.58
N ALA A 27 -39.91 0.20 20.27
CA ALA A 27 -40.89 -0.65 19.55
C ALA A 27 -42.05 0.18 18.93
N PRO A 28 -43.03 -0.43 18.23
CA PRO A 28 -42.95 -0.87 16.84
C PRO A 28 -44.09 -0.31 15.95
N ASN A 29 -44.09 -0.70 14.67
CA ASN A 29 -45.23 -0.75 13.73
C ASN A 29 -45.93 0.55 13.32
N VAL A 30 -45.73 0.92 12.05
CA VAL A 30 -46.85 1.35 11.19
C VAL A 30 -46.90 0.41 10.00
N ALA A 31 -47.83 -0.53 10.06
CA ALA A 31 -48.38 -1.21 8.91
C ALA A 31 -49.60 -0.41 8.41
N MET A 32 -49.59 -0.02 7.15
CA MET A 32 -50.78 0.13 6.31
C MET A 32 -50.35 -0.44 4.94
N GLN A 33 -50.68 -1.68 4.59
CA GLN A 33 -51.96 -2.11 4.02
C GLN A 33 -52.52 -1.15 2.96
N GLY A 34 -52.28 -1.51 1.70
CA GLY A 34 -53.05 -1.09 0.54
C GLY A 34 -53.12 -2.27 -0.42
N THR A 35 -54.23 -3.01 -0.38
CA THR A 35 -54.48 -4.26 -1.11
C THR A 35 -55.32 -3.98 -2.36
N ALA A 36 -54.79 -4.36 -3.55
CA ALA A 36 -55.45 -4.92 -4.75
C ALA A 36 -56.54 -4.11 -5.51
N PRO A 37 -57.01 -4.51 -6.72
CA PRO A 37 -56.50 -5.45 -7.73
C PRO A 37 -56.34 -4.84 -9.15
N GLY A 38 -55.75 -5.60 -10.08
CA GLY A 38 -55.30 -5.14 -11.39
C GLY A 38 -56.33 -4.97 -12.50
N HIS A 39 -55.86 -4.44 -13.64
CA HIS A 39 -56.38 -4.62 -14.99
C HIS A 39 -55.24 -4.47 -16.02
N THR A 40 -54.98 -5.58 -16.73
CA THR A 40 -54.59 -5.77 -18.15
C THR A 40 -53.49 -4.94 -18.85
N PRO A 41 -52.71 -5.61 -19.75
CA PRO A 41 -51.65 -5.00 -20.53
C PRO A 41 -52.19 -4.26 -21.76
N VAL A 42 -51.67 -3.08 -22.05
CA VAL A 42 -51.88 -2.41 -23.35
C VAL A 42 -50.61 -2.58 -24.17
N VAL A 43 -50.74 -3.40 -25.21
CA VAL A 43 -49.84 -3.54 -26.35
C VAL A 43 -50.08 -2.37 -27.30
N ALA A 44 -49.01 -1.68 -27.66
CA ALA A 44 -48.84 -0.89 -28.88
C ALA A 44 -47.36 -1.08 -29.23
N ASP A 45 -46.92 -1.92 -30.15
CA ASP A 45 -47.20 -2.07 -31.59
C ASP A 45 -46.83 -0.83 -32.43
N VAL A 46 -45.94 -1.11 -33.41
CA VAL A 46 -45.55 -0.35 -34.61
C VAL A 46 -44.45 0.75 -34.46
N PRO A 47 -43.48 0.91 -35.40
CA PRO A 47 -42.92 -0.03 -36.38
C PRO A 47 -41.38 -0.18 -36.30
N ALA A 48 -40.90 -1.31 -36.81
CA ALA A 48 -39.55 -1.47 -37.31
C ALA A 48 -39.39 -0.71 -38.64
N ASP A 49 -38.30 0.05 -38.78
CA ASP A 49 -37.79 0.47 -40.08
C ASP A 49 -36.33 -0.01 -40.25
N PRO A 50 -36.00 -0.69 -41.35
CA PRO A 50 -34.65 -1.15 -41.64
C PRO A 50 -33.92 -0.10 -42.47
N VAL A 51 -32.87 0.52 -41.93
CA VAL A 51 -31.92 1.28 -42.75
C VAL A 51 -30.60 0.54 -42.82
N ASN A 52 -30.62 -0.38 -43.77
CA ASN A 52 -29.50 -0.85 -44.56
C ASN A 52 -28.69 0.35 -45.13
N LYS A 53 -27.43 0.49 -44.72
CA LYS A 53 -26.39 1.17 -45.51
C LYS A 53 -25.14 0.30 -45.56
N GLN A 54 -25.17 -0.62 -46.51
CA GLN A 54 -24.01 -1.20 -47.16
C GLN A 54 -23.47 -0.21 -48.20
N VAL A 55 -22.26 0.33 -48.01
CA VAL A 55 -21.36 0.72 -49.12
C VAL A 55 -19.91 0.40 -48.72
N SER A 56 -19.49 -0.74 -49.26
CA SER A 56 -18.20 -1.18 -49.80
C SER A 56 -16.83 -0.65 -49.30
N PRO A 57 -15.82 -1.55 -49.25
CA PRO A 57 -14.42 -1.27 -48.92
C PRO A 57 -13.60 -0.78 -50.13
N PRO A 58 -12.46 -0.09 -49.94
CA PRO A 58 -11.44 0.00 -50.96
C PRO A 58 -10.40 -1.15 -50.83
N THR A 59 -10.49 -2.05 -51.79
CA THR A 59 -9.41 -2.42 -52.73
C THR A 59 -8.03 -2.80 -52.18
N VAL A 60 -7.76 -4.10 -52.28
CA VAL A 60 -6.44 -4.72 -52.45
C VAL A 60 -5.79 -4.25 -53.75
N ILE A 61 -4.51 -3.85 -53.72
CA ILE A 61 -3.57 -4.09 -54.83
C ILE A 61 -2.27 -4.70 -54.26
N PRO A 62 -1.67 -5.70 -54.93
CA PRO A 62 -0.62 -6.59 -54.41
C PRO A 62 0.78 -6.34 -55.02
N ALA A 63 1.72 -7.20 -54.60
CA ALA A 63 3.07 -7.50 -55.13
C ALA A 63 4.21 -6.64 -54.56
N GLU A 64 5.02 -7.15 -53.63
CA GLU A 64 6.11 -8.14 -53.80
C GLU A 64 7.42 -7.50 -54.30
N LYS A 65 8.42 -7.43 -53.42
CA LYS A 65 9.73 -8.05 -53.66
C LYS A 65 10.59 -8.12 -52.39
N GLU A 66 11.15 -9.30 -52.24
CA GLU A 66 12.13 -9.84 -51.29
C GLU A 66 13.52 -9.15 -51.41
N PRO A 67 14.60 -9.69 -50.81
CA PRO A 67 15.20 -9.30 -49.54
C PRO A 67 16.49 -8.46 -49.71
N ALA A 68 16.85 -7.66 -48.70
CA ALA A 68 18.17 -7.04 -48.64
C ALA A 68 18.90 -7.43 -47.35
N ALA A 69 19.72 -8.46 -47.51
CA ALA A 69 21.05 -8.66 -46.93
C ALA A 69 21.38 -7.97 -45.59
N VAL A 70 21.48 -8.83 -44.57
CA VAL A 70 22.37 -8.65 -43.41
C VAL A 70 23.80 -8.55 -43.94
N ASN A 71 24.48 -7.42 -43.68
CA ASN A 71 25.91 -7.29 -43.90
C ASN A 71 26.61 -7.19 -42.54
N PRO A 72 27.37 -8.22 -42.12
CA PRO A 72 28.07 -8.25 -40.84
C PRO A 72 29.51 -7.75 -41.04
N ASN A 73 29.77 -6.48 -40.77
CA ASN A 73 31.14 -6.01 -40.57
C ASN A 73 31.13 -4.62 -39.92
N ASP A 74 31.11 -4.62 -38.59
CA ASP A 74 31.81 -3.57 -37.86
C ASP A 74 32.59 -4.22 -36.71
N LYS A 75 33.76 -4.78 -37.08
CA LYS A 75 34.83 -5.14 -36.15
C LYS A 75 35.81 -3.98 -36.14
N VAL A 76 35.77 -3.17 -35.08
CA VAL A 76 36.91 -2.33 -34.72
C VAL A 76 37.71 -3.05 -33.65
N SER A 77 38.79 -3.70 -34.08
CA SER A 77 39.89 -4.14 -33.24
C SER A 77 40.80 -2.95 -32.95
N LEU A 78 41.13 -2.71 -31.68
CA LEU A 78 42.36 -2.01 -31.30
C LEU A 78 43.07 -2.80 -30.19
N ALA A 79 44.01 -3.62 -30.65
CA ALA A 79 45.31 -3.99 -30.09
C ALA A 79 45.45 -4.33 -28.58
N SER A 80 45.70 -5.63 -28.31
CA SER A 80 46.70 -6.12 -27.34
C SER A 80 48.10 -5.62 -27.76
N ALA A 81 49.10 -5.34 -26.92
CA ALA A 81 49.78 -6.07 -25.83
C ALA A 81 50.96 -5.15 -25.34
N PRO A 82 51.85 -5.47 -24.37
CA PRO A 82 52.10 -6.76 -23.71
C PRO A 82 52.29 -6.74 -22.18
N HIS A 83 52.41 -7.96 -21.63
CA HIS A 83 52.83 -8.31 -20.29
C HIS A 83 54.20 -7.72 -19.91
N ASP A 84 54.32 -7.33 -18.64
CA ASP A 84 55.57 -7.48 -17.89
C ASP A 84 55.26 -8.00 -16.47
N ASN A 85 56.06 -8.96 -16.01
CA ASN A 85 55.98 -9.56 -14.69
C ASN A 85 56.97 -8.86 -13.76
N THR A 86 56.60 -8.60 -12.50
CA THR A 86 57.39 -8.88 -11.26
C THR A 86 56.70 -8.21 -10.05
N PRO A 87 56.69 -8.83 -8.85
CA PRO A 87 55.80 -8.47 -7.73
C PRO A 87 56.50 -7.66 -6.64
N GLU A 88 55.82 -6.69 -6.02
CA GLU A 88 56.08 -6.33 -4.62
C GLU A 88 54.91 -5.54 -3.97
N ASP A 89 54.53 -6.09 -2.83
CA ASP A 89 53.71 -5.67 -1.69
C ASP A 89 53.42 -4.18 -1.48
N ALA A 90 52.15 -3.84 -1.24
CA ALA A 90 51.72 -2.97 -0.12
C ALA A 90 50.20 -2.72 -0.14
N ALA A 91 49.51 -3.41 0.77
CA ALA A 91 48.28 -3.03 1.48
C ALA A 91 47.42 -1.88 0.87
N ALA A 92 46.35 -2.25 0.16
CA ALA A 92 45.16 -1.42 0.03
C ALA A 92 44.01 -2.11 0.76
N ALA A 93 43.60 -1.51 1.87
CA ALA A 93 42.44 -1.92 2.63
C ALA A 93 41.18 -1.80 1.76
N ASP A 94 40.58 -2.95 1.42
CA ASP A 94 39.24 -3.05 0.83
C ASP A 94 38.20 -2.59 1.85
N GLY A 95 38.03 -1.27 1.96
CA GLY A 95 36.90 -0.63 2.62
C GLY A 95 35.68 -0.67 1.72
N LYS A 96 35.11 -1.85 1.48
CA LYS A 96 33.76 -1.95 0.91
C LYS A 96 32.79 -1.27 1.90
N PRO A 97 32.03 -0.24 1.50
CA PRO A 97 31.05 0.38 2.39
C PRO A 97 30.09 -0.70 2.89
N ALA A 98 30.09 -0.94 4.20
CA ALA A 98 29.13 -1.81 4.84
C ALA A 98 27.74 -1.24 4.55
N GLN A 99 26.97 -1.95 3.72
CA GLN A 99 25.59 -1.61 3.46
C GLN A 99 24.87 -1.60 4.82
N PRO A 100 24.11 -0.53 5.16
CA PRO A 100 23.40 -0.49 6.43
C PRO A 100 22.51 -1.73 6.54
N ALA A 101 22.66 -2.44 7.64
CA ALA A 101 21.92 -3.67 7.89
C ALA A 101 20.41 -3.36 7.85
N LYS A 102 19.67 -4.06 7.00
CA LYS A 102 18.21 -3.93 6.88
C LYS A 102 17.56 -4.19 8.25
N PRO A 103 16.61 -3.36 8.70
CA PRO A 103 15.90 -3.59 9.96
C PRO A 103 15.26 -4.98 9.97
N LYS A 104 15.51 -5.76 11.02
CA LYS A 104 14.79 -7.02 11.25
C LYS A 104 13.40 -6.69 11.78
N ILE A 105 12.41 -6.78 10.90
CA ILE A 105 11.02 -6.49 11.24
C ILE A 105 10.41 -7.73 11.89
N ASP A 106 10.28 -7.72 13.21
CA ASP A 106 9.47 -8.68 13.96
C ASP A 106 8.05 -8.14 14.14
N ILE A 107 7.06 -8.90 13.71
CA ILE A 107 5.64 -8.50 13.75
C ILE A 107 4.95 -9.38 14.77
N GLN A 108 4.79 -8.80 15.97
CA GLN A 108 4.09 -9.43 17.08
C GLN A 108 2.56 -9.41 16.87
N ASP A 109 2.04 -8.33 16.28
CA ASP A 109 0.60 -8.12 16.08
C ASP A 109 0.25 -7.98 14.58
N PRO A 110 -0.20 -9.05 13.93
CA PRO A 110 -0.64 -9.00 12.54
C PRO A 110 -1.94 -8.20 12.38
N PHE A 111 -2.20 -7.74 11.17
CA PHE A 111 -3.35 -6.92 10.84
C PHE A 111 -4.68 -7.62 11.15
N ASN A 112 -5.58 -6.86 11.75
CA ASN A 112 -6.98 -7.21 11.94
C ASN A 112 -7.83 -5.94 11.70
N GLN A 113 -9.01 -6.05 11.10
CA GLN A 113 -9.89 -4.89 10.88
C GLN A 113 -10.28 -4.15 12.18
N ALA A 114 -10.31 -4.83 13.33
CA ALA A 114 -10.55 -4.20 14.63
C ALA A 114 -9.32 -3.45 15.18
N LYS A 115 -8.12 -3.82 14.73
CA LYS A 115 -6.83 -3.23 15.13
C LYS A 115 -5.93 -3.16 13.90
N PRO A 116 -6.14 -2.17 13.02
CA PRO A 116 -5.42 -2.09 11.77
C PRO A 116 -3.96 -1.72 12.04
N THR A 117 -3.06 -2.68 11.79
CA THR A 117 -1.61 -2.49 11.90
C THR A 117 -0.94 -2.74 10.56
N LEU A 118 0.14 -2.02 10.29
CA LEU A 118 1.03 -2.31 9.16
C LEU A 118 2.48 -2.25 9.64
N LEU A 119 3.28 -3.26 9.31
CA LEU A 119 4.59 -3.53 9.94
C LEU A 119 4.51 -3.75 11.47
N GLY A 120 3.31 -3.98 12.01
CA GLY A 120 3.06 -3.99 13.45
C GLY A 120 3.16 -2.59 14.08
N LEU A 121 2.95 -1.52 13.31
CA LEU A 121 2.69 -0.17 13.80
C LEU A 121 1.18 0.09 13.74
N THR A 122 0.66 0.76 14.77
CA THR A 122 -0.70 1.29 14.78
C THR A 122 -0.67 2.76 14.38
N LEU A 123 -1.67 3.21 13.62
CA LEU A 123 -1.84 4.64 13.35
C LEU A 123 -1.96 5.42 14.66
N LYS A 124 -1.61 6.71 14.61
CA LYS A 124 -1.47 7.61 15.76
C LYS A 124 -0.37 7.24 16.75
N SER A 125 0.50 6.27 16.44
CA SER A 125 1.75 6.05 17.19
C SER A 125 2.64 7.29 17.13
N THR A 126 3.44 7.52 18.17
CA THR A 126 4.37 8.65 18.21
C THR A 126 5.64 8.37 17.39
N VAL A 127 6.37 9.43 17.06
CA VAL A 127 7.69 9.33 16.39
C VAL A 127 8.67 8.48 17.21
N GLU A 128 8.66 8.60 18.54
CA GLU A 128 9.53 7.81 19.43
C GLU A 128 9.21 6.32 19.33
N THR A 129 7.93 5.97 19.25
CA THR A 129 7.49 4.57 19.11
C THR A 129 8.02 3.96 17.82
N VAL A 130 7.94 4.69 16.70
CA VAL A 130 8.40 4.22 15.40
C VAL A 130 9.93 4.12 15.37
N THR A 131 10.63 5.16 15.83
CA THR A 131 12.10 5.18 15.82
C THR A 131 12.73 4.21 16.81
N ALA A 132 12.04 3.89 17.92
CA ALA A 132 12.46 2.80 18.80
C ALA A 132 12.41 1.43 18.10
N LYS A 133 11.46 1.24 17.17
CA LYS A 133 11.27 -0.04 16.47
C LYS A 133 12.16 -0.19 15.25
N TYR A 134 12.36 0.87 14.46
CA TYR A 134 13.08 0.79 13.17
C TYR A 134 14.38 1.60 13.13
N GLY A 135 14.73 2.30 14.21
CA GLY A 135 15.85 3.23 14.24
C GLY A 135 15.52 4.56 13.55
N LYS A 136 16.57 5.31 13.25
CA LYS A 136 16.46 6.60 12.53
C LYS A 136 16.14 6.36 11.04
N PRO A 137 15.35 7.25 10.42
CA PRO A 137 15.10 7.16 8.98
C PRO A 137 16.40 7.42 8.21
N LYS A 138 16.45 6.92 6.98
CA LYS A 138 17.52 7.24 6.02
C LYS A 138 17.40 8.67 5.54
N GLU A 139 16.19 9.09 5.21
CA GLU A 139 15.87 10.44 4.76
C GLU A 139 14.60 10.94 5.44
N GLN A 140 14.48 12.26 5.58
CA GLN A 140 13.30 12.91 6.12
C GLN A 140 12.99 14.13 5.26
N PHE A 141 11.71 14.31 4.91
CA PHE A 141 11.22 15.45 4.18
C PHE A 141 9.80 15.81 4.61
N VAL A 142 9.33 16.99 4.26
CA VAL A 142 7.94 17.42 4.51
C VAL A 142 7.19 17.38 3.20
N MET A 143 6.03 16.73 3.20
CA MET A 143 5.07 16.82 2.12
C MET A 143 4.09 17.94 2.44
N ASP A 144 4.05 18.94 1.58
CA ASP A 144 3.17 20.09 1.75
C ASP A 144 1.70 19.67 1.59
N ASP A 145 0.92 20.02 2.60
CA ASP A 145 -0.54 20.01 2.59
C ASP A 145 -0.94 21.34 3.24
N ASP A 146 -1.83 22.08 2.57
CA ASP A 146 -2.20 23.45 2.97
C ASP A 146 -2.74 23.53 4.41
N SER A 147 -3.26 22.42 4.95
CA SER A 147 -3.93 22.37 6.24
C SER A 147 -3.22 21.50 7.31
N ASP A 148 -2.49 20.47 6.87
CA ASP A 148 -1.79 19.55 7.76
C ASP A 148 -0.54 18.96 7.09
N PRO A 149 0.59 19.70 7.08
CA PRO A 149 1.82 19.22 6.44
C PRO A 149 2.29 17.92 7.08
N ILE A 150 2.73 16.98 6.25
CA ILE A 150 3.13 15.64 6.70
C ILE A 150 4.64 15.52 6.69
N THR A 151 5.23 15.26 7.85
CA THR A 151 6.65 14.89 7.94
C THR A 151 6.81 13.42 7.58
N VAL A 152 7.53 13.14 6.50
CA VAL A 152 7.75 11.79 5.98
C VAL A 152 9.14 11.31 6.35
N TYR A 153 9.20 10.09 6.90
CA TYR A 153 10.42 9.36 7.22
C TYR A 153 10.57 8.22 6.21
N ASP A 154 11.70 8.19 5.51
CA ASP A 154 12.04 7.19 4.51
C ASP A 154 13.02 6.16 5.07
N TYR A 155 12.61 4.89 5.09
CA TYR A 155 13.41 3.75 5.55
C TYR A 155 13.90 2.85 4.41
N THR A 156 13.93 3.35 3.16
CA THR A 156 14.22 2.63 1.90
C THR A 156 13.12 1.66 1.48
N ASP A 157 12.74 0.72 2.35
CA ASP A 157 11.77 -0.32 2.03
C ASP A 157 10.30 0.12 2.26
N PHE A 158 10.12 1.14 3.09
CA PHE A 158 8.84 1.72 3.44
C PHE A 158 8.97 3.19 3.85
N LEU A 159 7.86 3.90 3.81
CA LEU A 159 7.70 5.24 4.35
C LEU A 159 6.71 5.25 5.50
N VAL A 160 6.89 6.20 6.39
CA VAL A 160 5.90 6.58 7.40
C VAL A 160 5.72 8.10 7.39
N GLY A 161 4.48 8.56 7.50
CA GLY A 161 4.16 9.98 7.56
C GLY A 161 3.55 10.36 8.90
N PHE A 162 4.01 11.47 9.48
CA PHE A 162 3.51 12.02 10.73
C PHE A 162 2.84 13.37 10.48
N ASN A 163 1.68 13.59 11.09
CA ASN A 163 1.00 14.89 11.04
C ASN A 163 1.69 15.95 11.90
N LYS A 164 1.16 17.18 11.93
CA LYS A 164 1.70 18.28 12.76
C LYS A 164 1.73 18.00 14.26
N SER A 165 0.95 17.03 14.74
CA SER A 165 0.95 16.58 16.14
C SER A 165 1.96 15.46 16.42
N ASN A 166 2.84 15.14 15.45
CA ASN A 166 3.82 14.05 15.52
C ASN A 166 3.18 12.67 15.72
N LEU A 167 1.96 12.50 15.20
CA LEU A 167 1.23 11.24 15.24
C LEU A 167 1.26 10.58 13.86
N LEU A 168 1.50 9.27 13.84
CA LEU A 168 1.60 8.47 12.62
C LEU A 168 0.27 8.51 11.84
N GLN A 169 0.31 9.14 10.68
CA GLN A 169 -0.84 9.37 9.80
C GLN A 169 -0.92 8.34 8.68
N PHE A 170 0.23 7.89 8.15
CA PHE A 170 0.24 6.84 7.13
C PHE A 170 1.51 5.99 7.16
N ILE A 171 1.40 4.80 6.55
CA ILE A 171 2.50 3.88 6.27
C ILE A 171 2.38 3.43 4.80
N ASP A 172 3.48 3.45 4.04
CA ASP A 172 3.53 3.02 2.62
C ASP A 172 4.67 2.02 2.42
N ILE A 173 4.35 0.79 2.01
CA ILE A 173 5.32 -0.28 1.74
C ILE A 173 5.63 -0.34 0.25
N ARG A 174 6.93 -0.34 -0.07
CA ARG A 174 7.45 -0.27 -1.45
C ARG A 174 8.36 -1.43 -1.83
N SER A 175 8.71 -2.28 -0.87
CA SER A 175 9.63 -3.40 -1.05
C SER A 175 8.94 -4.74 -0.82
N SER A 176 9.17 -5.70 -1.70
CA SER A 176 8.68 -7.08 -1.56
C SER A 176 9.47 -7.91 -0.54
N GLU A 177 10.62 -7.39 -0.09
CA GLU A 177 11.50 -8.11 0.82
C GLU A 177 11.02 -8.06 2.27
N ILE A 178 10.20 -7.08 2.63
CA ILE A 178 9.71 -6.91 4.00
C ILE A 178 8.38 -7.62 4.22
N ASN A 179 8.16 -8.12 5.43
CA ASN A 179 6.87 -8.65 5.86
C ASN A 179 5.99 -7.48 6.29
N PRO A 180 4.82 -7.22 5.66
CA PRO A 180 3.93 -6.13 6.05
C PRO A 180 3.09 -6.46 7.29
N GLY A 181 3.03 -7.71 7.74
CA GLY A 181 2.17 -8.13 8.86
C GLY A 181 0.73 -8.45 8.45
N LEU A 182 0.51 -8.74 7.17
CA LEU A 182 -0.81 -8.96 6.58
C LEU A 182 -1.10 -10.46 6.38
N ASN A 183 -0.95 -11.26 7.44
CA ASN A 183 -1.25 -12.71 7.41
C ASN A 183 -0.55 -13.47 6.26
N GLY A 184 0.70 -13.11 5.97
CA GLY A 184 1.51 -13.74 4.92
C GLY A 184 1.42 -13.06 3.55
N LEU A 185 0.53 -12.07 3.37
CA LEU A 185 0.50 -11.25 2.17
C LEU A 185 1.76 -10.39 2.06
N LYS A 186 2.33 -10.26 0.86
CA LYS A 186 3.50 -9.41 0.52
C LYS A 186 3.30 -8.75 -0.86
N LEU A 187 4.11 -7.74 -1.17
CA LEU A 187 4.14 -7.17 -2.52
C LEU A 187 4.51 -8.23 -3.57
N GLY A 188 3.94 -8.09 -4.76
CA GLY A 188 4.11 -8.98 -5.90
C GLY A 188 3.22 -10.23 -5.90
N GLN A 189 2.44 -10.45 -4.84
CA GLN A 189 1.43 -11.51 -4.78
C GLN A 189 0.12 -11.10 -5.46
N SER A 190 -0.73 -12.09 -5.75
CA SER A 190 -1.95 -11.87 -6.53
C SER A 190 -3.07 -11.24 -5.71
N THR A 191 -4.09 -10.68 -6.38
CA THR A 191 -5.32 -10.23 -5.69
C THR A 191 -6.03 -11.38 -4.97
N ASN A 192 -5.96 -12.59 -5.53
CA ASN A 192 -6.50 -13.79 -4.89
C ASN A 192 -5.79 -14.13 -3.58
N ASP A 193 -4.47 -13.94 -3.51
CA ASP A 193 -3.73 -14.12 -2.26
C ASP A 193 -4.11 -13.05 -1.22
N ALA A 194 -4.39 -11.82 -1.66
CA ALA A 194 -4.93 -10.78 -0.80
C ALA A 194 -6.29 -11.18 -0.22
N TYR A 195 -7.20 -11.77 -1.01
CA TYR A 195 -8.48 -12.24 -0.50
C TYR A 195 -8.35 -13.36 0.52
N LYS A 196 -7.40 -14.28 0.34
CA LYS A 196 -7.13 -15.35 1.31
C LYS A 196 -6.57 -14.79 2.62
N ALA A 197 -5.70 -13.79 2.55
CA ALA A 197 -5.01 -13.24 3.71
C ALA A 197 -5.85 -12.22 4.49
N LEU A 198 -6.66 -11.41 3.81
CA LEU A 198 -7.38 -10.27 4.36
C LEU A 198 -8.90 -10.40 4.30
N GLY A 199 -9.42 -11.39 3.58
CA GLY A 199 -10.85 -11.54 3.33
C GLY A 199 -11.34 -10.67 2.16
N LYS A 200 -12.65 -10.41 2.14
CA LYS A 200 -13.28 -9.62 1.08
C LYS A 200 -13.00 -8.12 1.30
N PRO A 201 -12.56 -7.36 0.28
CA PRO A 201 -12.42 -5.90 0.40
C PRO A 201 -13.78 -5.19 0.41
N ASP A 202 -13.81 -3.99 0.99
CA ASP A 202 -14.95 -3.08 0.94
C ASP A 202 -15.16 -2.47 -0.44
N SER A 203 -14.07 -2.26 -1.19
CA SER A 203 -14.10 -1.82 -2.58
C SER A 203 -13.05 -2.55 -3.40
N ASN A 204 -13.42 -2.94 -4.62
CA ASN A 204 -12.59 -3.68 -5.54
C ASN A 204 -12.69 -3.05 -6.94
N THR A 205 -11.58 -2.50 -7.40
CA THR A 205 -11.42 -2.01 -8.78
C THR A 205 -10.22 -2.72 -9.40
N SER A 206 -10.03 -2.58 -10.71
CA SER A 206 -8.85 -3.14 -11.40
C SER A 206 -7.51 -2.55 -10.92
N PHE A 207 -7.54 -1.43 -10.19
CA PHE A 207 -6.34 -0.70 -9.77
C PHE A 207 -6.12 -0.70 -8.26
N VAL A 208 -7.18 -0.86 -7.47
CA VAL A 208 -7.10 -0.72 -6.01
C VAL A 208 -8.10 -1.65 -5.33
N LEU A 209 -7.62 -2.37 -4.33
CA LEU A 209 -8.45 -3.00 -3.29
C LEU A 209 -8.44 -2.11 -2.04
N THR A 210 -9.60 -1.87 -1.46
CA THR A 210 -9.74 -1.07 -0.22
C THR A 210 -10.37 -1.91 0.88
N TYR A 211 -9.74 -1.91 2.04
CA TYR A 211 -10.25 -2.50 3.28
C TYR A 211 -10.41 -1.38 4.31
N LYS A 212 -11.64 -1.16 4.75
CA LYS A 212 -12.01 -0.18 5.76
C LYS A 212 -11.95 -0.83 7.14
N SER A 213 -11.58 -0.03 8.11
CA SER A 213 -11.51 -0.37 9.52
C SER A 213 -11.82 0.87 10.34
N THR A 214 -12.09 0.72 11.63
CA THR A 214 -12.39 1.86 12.50
C THR A 214 -11.21 2.83 12.55
N GLY A 215 -11.38 4.02 11.99
CA GLY A 215 -10.36 5.08 11.96
C GLY A 215 -9.21 4.83 10.98
N ALA A 216 -9.31 3.85 10.08
CA ALA A 216 -8.24 3.56 9.13
C ALA A 216 -8.72 2.92 7.82
N VAL A 217 -7.95 3.14 6.77
CA VAL A 217 -8.12 2.52 5.45
C VAL A 217 -6.82 1.88 5.01
N LEU A 218 -6.87 0.57 4.72
CA LEU A 218 -5.81 -0.17 4.04
C LEU A 218 -6.12 -0.21 2.54
N LYS A 219 -5.18 0.25 1.72
CA LYS A 219 -5.24 0.20 0.26
C LYS A 219 -4.15 -0.70 -0.27
N LEU A 220 -4.51 -1.56 -1.22
CA LEU A 220 -3.56 -2.30 -2.04
C LEU A 220 -3.66 -1.80 -3.47
N ASP A 221 -2.58 -1.19 -3.97
CA ASP A 221 -2.50 -0.77 -5.36
C ASP A 221 -2.15 -1.99 -6.20
N ILE A 222 -2.95 -2.25 -7.23
CA ILE A 222 -2.88 -3.43 -8.10
C ILE A 222 -2.36 -3.02 -9.47
N ASP A 223 -1.40 -3.78 -9.99
CA ASP A 223 -1.06 -3.72 -11.41
C ASP A 223 -2.15 -4.46 -12.21
N PRO A 224 -2.98 -3.77 -13.01
CA PRO A 224 -4.09 -4.38 -13.74
C PRO A 224 -3.62 -5.34 -14.83
N LYS A 225 -2.35 -5.28 -15.25
CA LYS A 225 -1.80 -6.17 -16.29
C LYS A 225 -1.39 -7.52 -15.73
N SER A 226 -0.83 -7.53 -14.52
CA SER A 226 -0.26 -8.73 -13.91
C SER A 226 -1.10 -9.30 -12.76
N ASP A 227 -2.15 -8.59 -12.33
CA ASP A 227 -2.99 -8.91 -11.16
C ASP A 227 -2.17 -9.00 -9.86
N LYS A 228 -1.09 -8.20 -9.76
CA LYS A 228 -0.18 -8.20 -8.61
C LYS A 228 -0.33 -6.96 -7.76
N VAL A 229 -0.20 -7.14 -6.45
CA VAL A 229 -0.07 -6.05 -5.48
C VAL A 229 1.26 -5.34 -5.70
N ASN A 230 1.21 -4.07 -6.08
CA ASN A 230 2.37 -3.22 -6.32
C ASN A 230 2.74 -2.35 -5.10
N SER A 231 1.74 -1.93 -4.32
CA SER A 231 1.96 -1.17 -3.08
C SER A 231 0.90 -1.50 -2.04
N ILE A 232 1.26 -1.37 -0.76
CA ILE A 232 0.38 -1.56 0.39
C ILE A 232 0.48 -0.30 1.24
N LYS A 233 -0.66 0.36 1.50
CA LYS A 233 -0.72 1.62 2.23
C LYS A 233 -1.79 1.60 3.30
N LEU A 234 -1.44 2.04 4.51
CA LEU A 234 -2.37 2.22 5.61
C LEU A 234 -2.49 3.71 5.93
N PHE A 235 -3.70 4.23 5.93
CA PHE A 235 -4.00 5.65 6.22
C PHE A 235 -4.92 5.76 7.42
N ALA A 236 -4.67 6.75 8.28
CA ALA A 236 -5.67 7.19 9.25
C ALA A 236 -6.82 7.91 8.52
N VAL A 237 -8.03 7.67 9.03
CA VAL A 237 -9.25 8.34 8.60
C VAL A 237 -9.75 9.12 9.81
N GLU A 238 -10.03 10.41 9.60
CA GLU A 238 -10.59 11.28 10.64
C GLU A 238 -12.05 10.93 10.98
#